data_AF-G2XDC0-F1
#
_entry.id   AF-G2XDC0-F1
#
_cell.length_a   1.000
_cell.length_b   1.000
_cell.length_c   1.000
_cell.angle_alpha   90.00
_cell.angle_beta   90.00
_cell.angle_gamma   90.00
#
_symmetry.space_group_name_H-M   'P 1'
#
loop_
_entity.id
_entity.type
_entity.pdbx_description
1 polymer ?
#
loop_
_entity_poly.entity_id
_entity_poly.type
_entity_poly.pdbx_seq_one_letter_code
_entity_poly.pdbx_strand_id
1 'polypeptide(L)'
;MLKSLMLLALAQVSVAEWKYAIDKKSCKDGMYDQVKFYMDQSQAQSQRVVDALDPYLGDPNNKPDDRILAQMRQLFPSDGVPTARLLHGIYKKVTQYAYQDVDIWADDYRQARDKGDLEIFCNADHVVEDPNNPEKNIKWRDKAQDLPVTDKDGILSLKNPLSFTMAVTKDSRPISREQPWPEHSPEYIAFHPRYMKKSTEKNSMLNHDRVEKAAYPSLWDKVKVKLPGLDFGAVDILATPELTMLHELTHLRAVADAVDSEGRNSYGWLNCVRLKSFKNAAWPTSPW
;
A
#
# COMPACT_ATOMS: atom_id res chain seq x y z
N MET A 1 -36.47 -24.38 3.82
CA MET A 1 -35.07 -24.66 4.22
C MET A 1 -34.09 -24.68 3.05
N LEU A 2 -34.37 -25.33 1.90
CA LEU A 2 -33.41 -25.38 0.76
C LEU A 2 -33.00 -24.00 0.19
N LYS A 3 -33.94 -23.05 0.06
CA LYS A 3 -33.64 -21.68 -0.42
C LYS A 3 -32.70 -20.90 0.49
N SER A 4 -32.77 -21.13 1.82
CA SER A 4 -31.92 -20.45 2.80
C SER A 4 -30.49 -21.00 2.84
N LEU A 5 -30.32 -22.31 2.60
CA LEU A 5 -29.00 -22.95 2.45
C LEU A 5 -28.31 -22.53 1.15
N MET A 6 -29.05 -22.37 0.06
CA MET A 6 -28.51 -21.90 -1.22
C MET A 6 -28.10 -20.42 -1.17
N LEU A 7 -28.84 -19.58 -0.45
CA LEU A 7 -28.45 -18.19 -0.14
C LEU A 7 -27.22 -18.12 0.77
N LEU A 8 -27.09 -19.02 1.75
CA LEU A 8 -25.89 -19.10 2.60
C LEU A 8 -24.67 -19.59 1.82
N ALA A 9 -24.84 -20.57 0.93
CA ALA A 9 -23.79 -21.07 0.07
C ALA A 9 -23.36 -20.03 -0.98
N LEU A 10 -24.31 -19.30 -1.59
CA LEU A 10 -24.00 -18.17 -2.47
C LEU A 10 -23.38 -16.99 -1.71
N ALA A 11 -23.78 -16.75 -0.46
CA ALA A 11 -23.14 -15.77 0.42
C ALA A 11 -21.73 -16.20 0.88
N GLN A 12 -21.48 -17.51 0.98
CA GLN A 12 -20.15 -18.09 1.25
C GLN A 12 -19.27 -18.12 0.00
N VAL A 13 -19.84 -18.22 -1.20
CA VAL A 13 -19.16 -18.05 -2.49
C VAL A 13 -18.97 -16.56 -2.82
N SER A 14 -19.73 -15.66 -2.20
CA SER A 14 -19.63 -14.20 -2.37
C SER A 14 -18.83 -13.50 -1.26
N VAL A 15 -18.06 -14.23 -0.45
CA VAL A 15 -16.95 -13.57 0.24
C VAL A 15 -15.93 -13.33 -0.86
N ALA A 16 -16.06 -12.20 -1.54
CA ALA A 16 -15.16 -11.83 -2.64
C ALA A 16 -13.73 -12.02 -2.16
N GLU A 17 -13.05 -13.04 -2.67
CA GLU A 17 -11.62 -13.19 -2.44
C GLU A 17 -10.98 -11.93 -3.00
N TRP A 18 -10.32 -11.17 -2.14
CA TRP A 18 -9.60 -9.99 -2.57
C TRP A 18 -8.47 -10.45 -3.46
N LYS A 19 -8.44 -9.95 -4.69
CA LYS A 19 -7.44 -10.35 -5.67
C LYS A 19 -6.49 -9.22 -5.95
N TYR A 20 -5.29 -9.56 -6.36
CA TYR A 20 -4.40 -8.60 -6.98
C TYR A 20 -3.80 -9.13 -8.28
N ALA A 21 -3.65 -8.25 -9.24
CA ALA A 21 -2.98 -8.50 -10.50
C ALA A 21 -1.88 -7.45 -10.75
N ILE A 22 -0.83 -7.86 -11.45
CA ILE A 22 0.32 -6.99 -11.76
C ILE A 22 0.33 -6.72 -13.26
N ASP A 23 0.50 -5.48 -13.65
CA ASP A 23 0.59 -5.07 -15.05
C ASP A 23 1.89 -5.56 -15.70
N LYS A 24 1.80 -6.65 -16.47
CA LYS A 24 2.92 -7.18 -17.25
C LYS A 24 3.47 -6.18 -18.28
N LYS A 25 2.69 -5.18 -18.72
CA LYS A 25 3.13 -4.23 -19.75
C LYS A 25 4.01 -3.12 -19.18
N SER A 26 3.67 -2.54 -18.03
CA SER A 26 4.52 -1.55 -17.34
C SER A 26 5.68 -2.18 -16.59
N CYS A 27 5.54 -3.42 -16.09
CA CYS A 27 6.56 -4.09 -15.29
C CYS A 27 7.55 -4.92 -16.13
N LYS A 28 8.44 -4.24 -16.88
CA LYS A 28 9.48 -4.87 -17.72
C LYS A 28 10.77 -5.19 -16.95
N ASP A 29 11.71 -5.85 -17.62
CA ASP A 29 13.10 -6.02 -17.14
C ASP A 29 13.23 -6.61 -15.72
N GLY A 30 12.42 -7.62 -15.41
CA GLY A 30 12.41 -8.29 -14.10
C GLY A 30 11.69 -7.51 -12.98
N MET A 31 11.11 -6.34 -13.27
CA MET A 31 10.30 -5.60 -12.29
C MET A 31 9.03 -6.37 -11.88
N TYR A 32 8.50 -7.20 -12.78
CA TYR A 32 7.33 -8.04 -12.48
C TYR A 32 7.55 -8.94 -11.25
N ASP A 33 8.63 -9.73 -11.28
CA ASP A 33 8.98 -10.64 -10.20
C ASP A 33 9.33 -9.88 -8.92
N GLN A 34 9.91 -8.68 -9.05
CA GLN A 34 10.19 -7.82 -7.90
C GLN A 34 8.93 -7.28 -7.24
N VAL A 35 7.96 -6.78 -8.01
CA VAL A 35 6.69 -6.31 -7.45
C VAL A 35 5.96 -7.45 -6.77
N LYS A 36 5.97 -8.64 -7.38
CA LYS A 36 5.43 -9.84 -6.75
C LYS A 36 6.13 -10.14 -5.43
N PHE A 37 7.46 -10.12 -5.42
CA PHE A 37 8.25 -10.27 -4.19
C PHE A 37 7.90 -9.21 -3.13
N TYR A 38 7.72 -7.94 -3.51
CA TYR A 38 7.34 -6.89 -2.56
C TYR A 38 5.99 -7.16 -1.92
N MET A 39 5.00 -7.59 -2.72
CA MET A 39 3.69 -7.98 -2.21
C MET A 39 3.81 -9.18 -1.25
N ASP A 40 4.53 -10.23 -1.64
CA ASP A 40 4.75 -11.42 -0.80
C ASP A 40 5.41 -11.03 0.55
N GLN A 41 6.39 -10.12 0.53
CA GLN A 41 7.01 -9.61 1.76
C GLN A 41 6.06 -8.74 2.59
N SER A 42 5.27 -7.87 1.98
CA SER A 42 4.25 -7.08 2.69
C SER A 42 3.22 -7.98 3.37
N GLN A 43 2.78 -9.06 2.71
CA GLN A 43 1.89 -10.06 3.28
C GLN A 43 2.55 -10.84 4.42
N ALA A 44 3.79 -11.29 4.24
CA ALA A 44 4.53 -12.00 5.28
C ALA A 44 4.77 -11.14 6.53
N GLN A 45 5.14 -9.86 6.36
CA GLN A 45 5.26 -8.89 7.46
C GLN A 45 3.92 -8.68 8.18
N SER A 46 2.84 -8.54 7.41
CA SER A 46 1.48 -8.38 7.94
C SER A 46 1.05 -9.60 8.76
N GLN A 47 1.35 -10.82 8.28
CA GLN A 47 1.02 -12.04 8.98
C GLN A 47 1.77 -12.16 10.32
N ARG A 48 3.04 -11.71 10.40
CA ARG A 48 3.77 -11.67 11.68
C ARG A 48 3.09 -10.77 12.72
N VAL A 49 2.52 -9.64 12.28
CA VAL A 49 1.79 -8.75 13.20
C VAL A 49 0.47 -9.40 13.63
N VAL A 50 -0.24 -10.06 12.72
CA VAL A 50 -1.44 -10.84 13.03
C VAL A 50 -1.13 -11.90 14.08
N ASP A 51 -0.12 -12.74 13.83
CA ASP A 51 0.29 -13.82 14.73
C ASP A 51 0.71 -13.31 16.12
N ALA A 52 1.36 -12.14 16.18
CA ALA A 52 1.77 -11.53 17.43
C ALA A 52 0.62 -10.94 18.26
N LEU A 53 -0.46 -10.49 17.61
CA LEU A 53 -1.61 -9.87 18.28
C LEU A 53 -2.74 -10.86 18.57
N ASP A 54 -2.87 -11.94 17.79
CA ASP A 54 -3.94 -12.94 17.90
C ASP A 54 -4.13 -13.49 19.33
N PRO A 55 -3.07 -13.93 20.04
CA PRO A 55 -3.20 -14.44 21.40
C PRO A 55 -3.80 -13.40 22.37
N TYR A 56 -3.41 -12.13 22.22
CA TYR A 56 -3.89 -11.03 23.06
C TYR A 56 -5.35 -10.67 22.79
N LEU A 57 -5.82 -10.86 21.55
CA LEU A 57 -7.21 -10.64 21.17
C LEU A 57 -8.14 -11.76 21.66
N GLY A 58 -7.64 -13.00 21.72
CA GLY A 58 -8.35 -14.14 22.26
C GLY A 58 -8.43 -14.14 23.78
N ASP A 59 -7.36 -13.71 24.47
CA ASP A 59 -7.32 -13.54 25.92
C ASP A 59 -6.42 -12.35 26.28
N PRO A 60 -6.97 -11.26 26.86
CA PRO A 60 -6.19 -10.10 27.30
C PRO A 60 -5.11 -10.39 28.35
N ASN A 61 -5.10 -11.56 28.98
CA ASN A 61 -4.02 -12.00 29.86
C ASN A 61 -2.76 -12.45 29.09
N ASN A 62 -2.90 -12.84 27.83
CA ASN A 62 -1.79 -13.16 26.92
C ASN A 62 -1.25 -11.90 26.25
N LYS A 63 -0.82 -10.93 27.06
CA LYS A 63 -0.29 -9.66 26.57
C LYS A 63 0.89 -9.89 25.61
N PRO A 64 1.01 -9.11 24.52
CA PRO A 64 2.18 -9.14 23.65
C PRO A 64 3.42 -8.73 24.44
N ASP A 65 4.60 -9.09 23.91
CA ASP A 65 5.88 -8.65 24.46
C ASP A 65 5.92 -7.13 24.69
N ASP A 66 6.54 -6.69 25.78
CA ASP A 66 6.60 -5.29 26.19
C ASP A 66 7.17 -4.38 25.09
N ARG A 67 8.03 -4.88 24.20
CA ARG A 67 8.54 -4.14 23.05
C ARG A 67 7.43 -3.83 22.05
N ILE A 68 6.55 -4.79 21.77
CA ILE A 68 5.42 -4.59 20.85
C ILE A 68 4.45 -3.56 21.44
N LEU A 69 4.14 -3.67 22.73
CA LEU A 69 3.29 -2.68 23.42
C LEU A 69 3.95 -1.29 23.44
N ALA A 70 5.26 -1.20 23.65
CA ALA A 70 6.00 0.05 23.58
C ALA A 70 5.95 0.68 22.17
N GLN A 71 6.09 -0.12 21.12
CA GLN A 71 5.96 0.35 19.74
C GLN A 71 4.53 0.87 19.46
N MET A 72 3.51 0.13 19.89
CA MET A 72 2.12 0.57 19.77
C MET A 72 1.88 1.91 20.48
N ARG A 73 2.45 2.11 21.68
CA ARG A 73 2.34 3.37 22.44
C ARG A 73 3.08 4.54 21.78
N GLN A 74 4.16 4.25 21.05
CA GLN A 74 4.93 5.25 20.32
C GLN A 74 4.19 5.72 19.07
N LEU A 75 3.61 4.79 18.30
CA LEU A 75 3.01 5.05 16.99
C LEU A 75 1.51 5.39 17.02
N PHE A 76 0.80 5.04 18.10
CA PHE A 76 -0.65 5.18 18.16
C PHE A 76 -1.12 5.88 19.44
N PRO A 77 -2.36 6.42 19.46
CA PRO A 77 -2.91 7.11 20.63
C PRO A 77 -3.06 6.21 21.87
N SER A 78 -3.12 4.89 21.69
CA SER A 78 -3.23 3.92 22.78
C SER A 78 -2.66 2.56 22.37
N ASP A 79 -2.27 1.74 23.33
CA ASP A 79 -1.60 0.43 23.17
C ASP A 79 -2.44 -0.75 23.69
N GLY A 80 -3.74 -0.53 23.92
CA GLY A 80 -4.66 -1.54 24.48
C GLY A 80 -5.25 -2.50 23.45
N VAL A 81 -6.09 -3.42 23.94
CA VAL A 81 -6.84 -4.39 23.11
C VAL A 81 -7.59 -3.75 21.93
N PRO A 82 -8.24 -2.57 22.05
CA PRO A 82 -8.88 -1.92 20.90
C PRO A 82 -7.90 -1.58 19.78
N THR A 83 -6.71 -1.07 20.12
CA THR A 83 -5.65 -0.81 19.14
C THR A 83 -5.16 -2.09 18.51
N ALA A 84 -4.87 -3.12 19.32
CA ALA A 84 -4.45 -4.41 18.81
C ALA A 84 -5.48 -4.99 17.83
N ARG A 85 -6.77 -4.85 18.12
CA ARG A 85 -7.86 -5.34 17.25
C ARG A 85 -7.90 -4.58 15.93
N LEU A 86 -7.74 -3.26 15.96
CA LEU A 86 -7.70 -2.44 14.76
C LEU A 86 -6.50 -2.81 13.87
N LEU A 87 -5.30 -2.88 14.45
CA LEU A 87 -4.07 -3.24 13.73
C LEU A 87 -4.15 -4.65 13.17
N HIS A 88 -4.59 -5.62 13.97
CA HIS A 88 -4.85 -6.98 13.51
C HIS A 88 -5.80 -6.99 12.31
N GLY A 89 -6.93 -6.27 12.39
CA GLY A 89 -7.89 -6.19 11.28
C GLY A 89 -7.27 -5.63 9.99
N ILE A 90 -6.49 -4.54 10.10
CA ILE A 90 -5.79 -3.92 8.96
C ILE A 90 -4.78 -4.91 8.34
N TYR A 91 -3.93 -5.53 9.16
CA TYR A 91 -2.91 -6.45 8.67
C TYR A 91 -3.50 -7.74 8.13
N LYS A 92 -4.54 -8.29 8.77
CA LYS A 92 -5.21 -9.50 8.29
C LYS A 92 -5.78 -9.32 6.89
N LYS A 93 -6.38 -8.17 6.62
CA LYS A 93 -6.86 -7.77 5.30
C LYS A 93 -5.75 -7.79 4.24
N VAL A 94 -4.56 -7.28 4.55
CA VAL A 94 -3.40 -7.36 3.64
C VAL A 94 -3.02 -8.81 3.32
N THR A 95 -3.08 -9.72 4.31
CA THR A 95 -2.76 -11.16 4.10
C THR A 95 -3.76 -11.91 3.22
N GLN A 96 -4.94 -11.34 2.96
CA GLN A 96 -6.02 -12.01 2.24
C GLN A 96 -5.97 -11.82 0.72
N TYR A 97 -5.13 -10.92 0.22
CA TYR A 97 -4.99 -10.71 -1.23
C TYR A 97 -4.41 -11.94 -1.93
N ALA A 98 -5.15 -12.50 -2.87
CA ALA A 98 -4.74 -13.63 -3.69
C ALA A 98 -4.22 -13.15 -5.05
N TYR A 99 -3.06 -13.65 -5.47
CA TYR A 99 -2.47 -13.30 -6.75
C TYR A 99 -3.26 -13.89 -7.93
N GLN A 100 -3.47 -13.09 -8.97
CA GLN A 100 -4.03 -13.53 -10.24
C GLN A 100 -3.04 -13.31 -11.38
N ASP A 101 -2.69 -14.40 -12.07
CA ASP A 101 -1.86 -14.37 -13.27
C ASP A 101 -2.71 -14.10 -14.52
N VAL A 102 -2.97 -12.82 -14.78
CA VAL A 102 -3.86 -12.36 -15.86
C VAL A 102 -3.22 -11.22 -16.66
N ASP A 103 -3.70 -10.98 -17.89
CA ASP A 103 -3.45 -9.71 -18.57
C ASP A 103 -4.52 -8.71 -18.15
N ILE A 104 -4.14 -7.74 -17.32
CA ILE A 104 -5.08 -6.74 -16.79
C ILE A 104 -5.71 -5.85 -17.88
N TRP A 105 -5.15 -5.87 -19.10
CA TRP A 105 -5.66 -5.12 -20.24
C TRP A 105 -6.63 -5.93 -21.11
N ALA A 106 -6.79 -7.22 -20.85
CA ALA A 106 -7.72 -8.05 -21.59
C ALA A 106 -9.17 -7.70 -21.22
N ASP A 107 -10.04 -7.64 -22.22
CA ASP A 107 -11.42 -7.18 -22.05
C ASP A 107 -12.22 -8.07 -21.09
N ASP A 108 -11.97 -9.38 -21.10
CA ASP A 108 -12.60 -10.35 -20.21
C ASP A 108 -12.28 -10.08 -18.74
N TYR A 109 -11.01 -9.85 -18.41
CA TYR A 109 -10.60 -9.47 -17.08
C TYR A 109 -11.19 -8.11 -16.66
N ARG A 110 -11.15 -7.11 -17.55
CA ARG A 110 -11.71 -5.77 -17.26
C ARG A 110 -13.21 -5.77 -17.01
N GLN A 111 -13.96 -6.71 -17.60
CA GLN A 111 -15.39 -6.91 -17.36
C GLN A 111 -15.66 -7.70 -16.07
N ALA A 112 -14.74 -8.57 -15.66
CA ALA A 112 -14.90 -9.43 -14.49
C ALA A 112 -14.42 -8.80 -13.18
N ARG A 113 -13.42 -7.91 -13.24
CA ARG A 113 -12.84 -7.24 -12.07
C ARG A 113 -13.84 -6.27 -11.42
N ASP A 114 -13.65 -6.01 -10.14
CA ASP A 114 -14.44 -5.06 -9.38
C ASP A 114 -13.61 -4.12 -8.49
N LYS A 115 -14.26 -3.15 -7.84
CA LYS A 115 -13.63 -2.15 -6.98
C LYS A 115 -12.92 -2.71 -5.75
N GLY A 116 -13.15 -3.96 -5.39
CA GLY A 116 -12.46 -4.67 -4.30
C GLY A 116 -11.19 -5.39 -4.74
N ASP A 117 -10.95 -5.50 -6.06
CA ASP A 117 -9.68 -5.98 -6.60
C ASP A 117 -8.59 -4.90 -6.50
N LEU A 118 -7.34 -5.34 -6.61
CA LEU A 118 -6.15 -4.50 -6.63
C LEU A 118 -5.35 -4.69 -7.92
N GLU A 119 -4.98 -3.60 -8.57
CA GLU A 119 -4.02 -3.62 -9.68
C GLU A 119 -2.70 -2.96 -9.29
N ILE A 120 -1.58 -3.50 -9.77
CA ILE A 120 -0.26 -2.96 -9.46
C ILE A 120 0.49 -2.64 -10.75
N PHE A 121 0.91 -1.39 -10.90
CA PHE A 121 1.64 -0.87 -12.05
C PHE A 121 3.07 -0.48 -11.67
N CYS A 122 4.02 -0.70 -12.57
CA CYS A 122 5.42 -0.27 -12.37
C CYS A 122 5.70 1.14 -12.89
N ASN A 123 4.69 1.81 -13.45
CA ASN A 123 4.77 3.18 -13.95
C ASN A 123 3.38 3.83 -14.06
N ALA A 124 3.31 5.05 -14.61
CA ALA A 124 2.08 5.79 -14.89
C ALA A 124 1.79 5.99 -16.39
N ASP A 125 2.27 5.08 -17.26
CA ASP A 125 2.11 5.21 -18.72
C ASP A 125 0.65 5.07 -19.17
N HIS A 126 -0.18 4.42 -18.34
CA HIS A 126 -1.62 4.32 -18.53
C HIS A 126 -2.35 5.67 -18.38
N VAL A 127 -1.70 6.67 -17.76
CA VAL A 127 -2.22 8.04 -17.69
C VAL A 127 -1.74 8.83 -18.90
N VAL A 128 -2.67 9.17 -19.79
CA VAL A 128 -2.36 9.89 -21.04
C VAL A 128 -3.08 11.23 -21.10
N GLU A 129 -2.63 12.12 -21.98
CA GLU A 129 -3.38 13.36 -22.24
C GLU A 129 -4.73 13.03 -22.90
N ASP A 130 -5.78 13.72 -22.46
CA ASP A 130 -7.12 13.68 -23.05
C ASP A 130 -7.44 15.04 -23.67
N PRO A 131 -7.01 15.29 -24.92
CA PRO A 131 -7.17 16.59 -25.57
C PRO A 131 -8.63 16.94 -25.85
N ASN A 132 -9.55 15.96 -25.75
CA ASN A 132 -10.96 16.13 -26.04
C ASN A 132 -11.80 16.35 -24.77
N ASN A 133 -11.17 16.43 -23.59
CA ASN A 133 -11.91 16.64 -22.35
C ASN A 133 -12.45 18.08 -22.29
N PRO A 134 -13.77 18.27 -22.14
CA PRO A 134 -14.36 19.62 -22.09
C PRO A 134 -14.00 20.40 -20.81
N GLU A 135 -13.50 19.75 -19.76
CA GLU A 135 -13.15 20.38 -18.49
C GLU A 135 -11.74 20.96 -18.49
N LYS A 136 -11.62 22.29 -18.34
CA LYS A 136 -10.34 23.02 -18.42
C LYS A 136 -9.23 22.56 -17.46
N ASN A 137 -9.59 21.91 -16.34
CA ASN A 137 -8.65 21.47 -15.30
C ASN A 137 -8.38 19.95 -15.32
N ILE A 138 -8.88 19.25 -16.34
CA ILE A 138 -8.72 17.81 -16.52
C ILE A 138 -8.09 17.58 -17.88
N LYS A 139 -6.76 17.52 -17.92
CA LYS A 139 -6.00 17.29 -19.15
C LYS A 139 -5.59 15.83 -19.34
N TRP A 140 -5.78 15.02 -18.32
CA TRP A 140 -5.28 13.65 -18.26
C TRP A 140 -6.42 12.67 -18.07
N ARG A 141 -6.25 11.47 -18.59
CA ARG A 141 -7.16 10.35 -18.40
C ARG A 141 -6.36 9.12 -18.02
N ASP A 142 -6.84 8.44 -17.01
CA ASP A 142 -6.40 7.11 -16.64
C ASP A 142 -7.09 6.10 -17.57
N LYS A 143 -6.33 5.48 -18.48
CA LYS A 143 -6.88 4.47 -19.40
C LYS A 143 -7.11 3.11 -18.75
N ALA A 144 -6.47 2.83 -17.60
CA ALA A 144 -6.70 1.58 -16.87
C ALA A 144 -8.08 1.60 -16.22
N GLN A 145 -8.44 2.70 -15.55
CA GLN A 145 -9.74 2.85 -14.87
C GLN A 145 -10.82 3.54 -15.71
N ASP A 146 -10.43 4.12 -16.85
CA ASP A 146 -11.27 4.98 -17.68
C ASP A 146 -11.81 6.23 -16.98
N LEU A 147 -10.96 6.84 -16.13
CA LEU A 147 -11.34 7.96 -15.28
C LEU A 147 -10.56 9.25 -15.61
N PRO A 148 -11.19 10.43 -15.42
CA PRO A 148 -10.47 11.69 -15.52
C PRO A 148 -9.41 11.82 -14.42
N VAL A 149 -8.28 12.43 -14.78
CA VAL A 149 -7.18 12.71 -13.85
C VAL A 149 -6.96 14.23 -13.80
N THR A 150 -7.13 14.81 -12.61
CA THR A 150 -6.95 16.25 -12.42
C THR A 150 -5.48 16.64 -12.46
N ASP A 151 -5.17 17.87 -12.85
CA ASP A 151 -3.78 18.39 -12.90
C ASP A 151 -3.05 18.36 -11.53
N LYS A 152 -3.76 18.12 -10.43
CA LYS A 152 -3.23 18.01 -9.06
C LYS A 152 -3.10 16.57 -8.56
N ASP A 153 -3.52 15.59 -9.34
CA ASP A 153 -3.51 14.19 -8.92
C ASP A 153 -2.05 13.70 -8.73
N GLY A 154 -1.81 12.99 -7.63
CA GLY A 154 -0.49 12.48 -7.27
C GLY A 154 0.11 11.57 -8.34
N ILE A 155 -0.72 10.88 -9.12
CA ILE A 155 -0.25 9.97 -10.19
C ILE A 155 0.61 10.69 -11.24
N LEU A 156 0.33 11.98 -11.50
CA LEU A 156 1.10 12.79 -12.45
C LEU A 156 2.53 13.02 -11.98
N SER A 157 2.78 12.95 -10.67
CA SER A 157 4.13 13.06 -10.12
C SER A 157 5.03 11.89 -10.54
N LEU A 158 4.46 10.70 -10.85
CA LEU A 158 5.22 9.54 -11.33
C LEU A 158 5.78 9.73 -12.74
N LYS A 159 5.20 10.66 -13.50
CA LYS A 159 5.66 11.02 -14.86
C LYS A 159 6.84 11.99 -14.84
N ASN A 160 7.08 12.67 -13.71
CA ASN A 160 8.20 13.59 -13.56
C ASN A 160 9.44 12.85 -13.02
N PRO A 161 10.53 12.70 -13.81
CA PRO A 161 11.73 11.96 -13.39
C PRO A 161 12.48 12.58 -12.20
N LEU A 162 12.18 13.85 -11.87
CA LEU A 162 12.73 14.58 -10.74
C LEU A 162 11.85 14.50 -9.48
N SER A 163 10.69 13.85 -9.56
CA SER A 163 9.83 13.66 -8.41
C SER A 163 10.50 12.82 -7.33
N PHE A 164 10.11 13.08 -6.07
CA PHE A 164 10.51 12.29 -4.91
C PHE A 164 9.45 11.24 -4.54
N THR A 165 8.32 11.21 -5.25
CA THR A 165 7.27 10.20 -5.07
C THR A 165 7.83 8.81 -5.33
N MET A 166 7.57 7.87 -4.40
CA MET A 166 8.00 6.48 -4.53
C MET A 166 6.94 5.62 -5.22
N ALA A 167 5.70 5.78 -4.78
CA ALA A 167 4.51 5.15 -5.32
C ALA A 167 3.29 6.05 -5.05
N VAL A 168 2.16 5.71 -5.66
CA VAL A 168 0.87 6.36 -5.47
C VAL A 168 -0.20 5.27 -5.43
N THR A 169 -1.12 5.38 -4.49
CA THR A 169 -2.36 4.61 -4.47
C THR A 169 -3.52 5.43 -5.03
N LYS A 170 -4.28 4.82 -5.94
CA LYS A 170 -5.58 5.32 -6.38
C LYS A 170 -6.66 4.44 -5.77
N ASP A 171 -7.35 4.99 -4.78
CA ASP A 171 -8.36 4.28 -4.00
C ASP A 171 -9.77 4.53 -4.53
N SER A 172 -10.73 3.70 -4.14
CA SER A 172 -12.08 3.67 -4.71
C SER A 172 -13.00 4.75 -4.12
N ARG A 173 -12.45 5.94 -3.84
CA ARG A 173 -13.23 7.08 -3.30
C ARG A 173 -14.19 7.61 -4.37
N PRO A 174 -15.42 8.03 -4.01
CA PRO A 174 -16.32 8.66 -4.96
C PRO A 174 -15.65 9.82 -5.70
N ILE A 175 -15.89 9.92 -7.00
CA ILE A 175 -15.35 10.99 -7.86
C ILE A 175 -15.92 12.34 -7.42
N SER A 176 -17.21 12.35 -7.05
CA SER A 176 -17.88 13.48 -6.42
C SER A 176 -18.97 12.98 -5.48
N ARG A 177 -19.74 13.90 -4.86
CA ARG A 177 -20.90 13.52 -4.04
C ARG A 177 -21.98 12.83 -4.87
N GLU A 178 -22.11 13.22 -6.13
CA GLU A 178 -23.13 12.75 -7.06
C GLU A 178 -22.63 11.62 -7.97
N GLN A 179 -21.31 11.44 -8.07
CA GLN A 179 -20.67 10.44 -8.93
C GLN A 179 -19.93 9.39 -8.09
N PRO A 180 -20.53 8.19 -7.89
CA PRO A 180 -19.86 7.11 -7.18
C PRO A 180 -18.66 6.59 -7.98
N TRP A 181 -17.81 5.84 -7.28
CA TRP A 181 -16.74 5.10 -7.93
C TRP A 181 -17.30 4.00 -8.84
N PRO A 182 -16.77 3.79 -10.06
CA PRO A 182 -17.28 2.74 -10.95
C PRO A 182 -17.06 1.35 -10.38
N GLU A 183 -18.04 0.46 -10.54
CA GLU A 183 -17.99 -0.87 -9.94
C GLU A 183 -16.84 -1.74 -10.49
N HIS A 184 -16.53 -1.61 -11.78
CA HIS A 184 -15.48 -2.38 -12.48
C HIS A 184 -14.12 -1.67 -12.56
N SER A 185 -13.89 -0.72 -11.66
CA SER A 185 -12.62 0.00 -11.53
C SER A 185 -11.95 -0.40 -10.23
N PRO A 186 -10.96 -1.31 -10.26
CA PRO A 186 -10.19 -1.69 -9.07
C PRO A 186 -9.46 -0.50 -8.46
N GLU A 187 -9.11 -0.62 -7.18
CA GLU A 187 -8.06 0.23 -6.61
C GLU A 187 -6.72 -0.15 -7.24
N TYR A 188 -5.77 0.79 -7.32
CA TYR A 188 -4.43 0.45 -7.81
C TYR A 188 -3.30 1.12 -7.05
N ILE A 189 -2.13 0.50 -7.16
CA ILE A 189 -0.85 1.06 -6.72
C ILE A 189 0.05 1.22 -7.95
N ALA A 190 0.62 2.39 -8.15
CA ALA A 190 1.58 2.66 -9.22
C ALA A 190 2.92 3.12 -8.65
N PHE A 191 4.01 2.48 -9.06
CA PHE A 191 5.36 2.83 -8.62
C PHE A 191 6.01 3.86 -9.53
N HIS A 192 6.89 4.68 -8.96
CA HIS A 192 7.75 5.57 -9.74
C HIS A 192 8.83 4.75 -10.47
N PRO A 193 9.00 4.86 -11.80
CA PRO A 193 9.95 4.04 -12.56
C PRO A 193 11.40 4.16 -12.07
N ARG A 194 11.84 5.40 -11.80
CA ARG A 194 13.17 5.68 -11.23
C ARG A 194 13.37 5.03 -9.85
N TYR A 195 12.33 4.95 -9.03
CA TYR A 195 12.41 4.29 -7.71
C TYR A 195 12.63 2.80 -7.90
N MET A 196 11.80 2.14 -8.74
CA MET A 196 11.93 0.72 -9.06
C MET A 196 13.31 0.36 -9.61
N LYS A 197 13.81 1.15 -10.58
CA LYS A 197 15.15 0.97 -11.15
C LYS A 197 16.26 1.08 -10.09
N LYS A 198 16.24 2.15 -9.28
CA LYS A 198 17.24 2.33 -8.21
C LYS A 198 17.19 1.23 -7.17
N SER A 199 15.99 0.76 -6.82
CA SER A 199 15.80 -0.31 -5.85
C SER A 199 16.35 -1.64 -6.36
N THR A 200 16.17 -1.93 -7.64
CA THR A 200 16.81 -3.06 -8.32
C THR A 200 18.34 -2.96 -8.27
N GLU A 201 18.90 -1.85 -8.78
CA GLU A 201 20.35 -1.64 -8.88
C GLU A 201 21.07 -1.76 -7.53
N LYS A 202 20.38 -1.38 -6.45
CA LYS A 202 20.94 -1.37 -5.09
C LYS A 202 20.63 -2.63 -4.28
N ASN A 203 19.86 -3.57 -4.83
CA ASN A 203 19.32 -4.72 -4.10
C ASN A 203 18.64 -4.29 -2.79
N SER A 204 17.78 -3.28 -2.89
CA SER A 204 17.13 -2.64 -1.75
C SER A 204 16.09 -3.58 -1.14
N MET A 205 16.46 -4.30 -0.10
CA MET A 205 15.54 -5.16 0.67
C MET A 205 15.71 -4.90 2.17
N LEU A 206 14.69 -5.21 2.94
CA LEU A 206 14.66 -5.28 4.38
C LEU A 206 15.26 -6.62 4.81
N ASN A 207 16.33 -6.56 5.59
CA ASN A 207 16.98 -7.75 6.13
C ASN A 207 17.58 -7.42 7.50
N HIS A 208 18.06 -8.46 8.19
CA HIS A 208 18.59 -8.32 9.55
C HIS A 208 19.78 -7.35 9.62
N ASP A 209 20.71 -7.42 8.66
CA ASP A 209 21.87 -6.50 8.57
C ASP A 209 21.42 -5.03 8.48
N ARG A 210 20.37 -4.75 7.71
CA ARG A 210 19.84 -3.40 7.57
C ARG A 210 19.17 -2.91 8.86
N VAL A 211 18.41 -3.78 9.53
CA VAL A 211 17.82 -3.52 10.86
C VAL A 211 18.91 -3.26 11.90
N GLU A 212 19.96 -4.07 11.92
CA GLU A 212 21.10 -3.90 12.81
C GLU A 212 21.78 -2.54 12.55
N LYS A 213 22.06 -2.21 11.29
CA LYS A 213 22.64 -0.91 10.93
C LYS A 213 21.77 0.27 11.34
N ALA A 214 20.43 0.14 11.31
CA ALA A 214 19.53 1.19 11.78
C ALA A 214 19.63 1.46 13.28
N ALA A 215 19.92 0.43 14.07
CA ALA A 215 20.16 0.60 15.51
C ALA A 215 21.44 1.39 15.83
N TYR A 216 22.37 1.54 14.88
CA TYR A 216 23.68 2.18 15.10
C TYR A 216 23.91 3.38 14.17
N PRO A 217 23.81 4.64 14.67
CA PRO A 217 24.00 5.86 13.88
C PRO A 217 25.29 5.91 13.05
N SER A 218 26.38 5.34 13.55
CA SER A 218 27.67 5.26 12.87
C SER A 218 27.70 4.35 11.64
N LEU A 219 26.62 3.59 11.39
CA LEU A 219 26.50 2.67 10.26
C LEU A 219 25.46 3.13 9.22
N TRP A 220 24.76 4.25 9.44
CA TRP A 220 23.69 4.70 8.54
C TRP A 220 24.19 5.11 7.15
N ASP A 221 25.40 5.66 7.05
CA ASP A 221 26.05 6.00 5.79
C ASP A 221 26.35 4.77 4.91
N LYS A 222 26.46 3.58 5.53
CA LYS A 222 26.65 2.29 4.86
C LYS A 222 25.35 1.73 4.28
N VAL A 223 24.19 2.31 4.59
CA VAL A 223 22.90 1.96 3.98
C VAL A 223 22.78 2.66 2.62
N LYS A 224 22.86 1.87 1.54
CA LYS A 224 23.01 2.39 0.17
C LYS A 224 21.79 3.17 -0.36
N VAL A 225 20.64 3.12 0.31
CA VAL A 225 19.38 3.69 -0.17
C VAL A 225 19.04 4.94 0.65
N LYS A 226 19.43 6.11 0.12
CA LYS A 226 18.89 7.39 0.59
C LYS A 226 17.70 7.75 -0.30
N LEU A 227 16.50 7.75 0.27
CA LEU A 227 15.34 8.37 -0.38
C LEU A 227 15.59 9.89 -0.37
N PRO A 228 15.55 10.60 -1.50
CA PRO A 228 15.84 12.02 -1.45
C PRO A 228 14.62 12.80 -0.92
N GLY A 229 14.84 13.76 -0.02
CA GLY A 229 13.84 14.78 0.35
C GLY A 229 13.01 14.55 1.61
N LEU A 230 13.38 13.62 2.49
CA LEU A 230 12.77 13.43 3.82
C LEU A 230 13.76 13.81 4.92
N ASP A 231 13.29 14.40 6.02
CA ASP A 231 14.10 14.60 7.24
C ASP A 231 14.26 13.24 7.93
N PHE A 232 15.45 12.65 7.81
CA PHE A 232 15.74 11.28 8.23
C PHE A 232 15.97 11.14 9.74
N GLY A 233 15.20 10.27 10.38
CA GLY A 233 15.57 9.56 11.61
C GLY A 233 16.21 8.20 11.35
N ALA A 234 16.67 7.53 12.41
CA ALA A 234 17.36 6.23 12.39
C ALA A 234 16.62 5.13 11.63
N VAL A 235 15.30 5.10 11.82
CA VAL A 235 14.39 4.07 11.32
C VAL A 235 14.07 4.28 9.83
N ASP A 236 14.25 5.50 9.32
CA ASP A 236 13.89 5.87 7.94
C ASP A 236 14.87 5.32 6.90
N ILE A 237 16.04 4.83 7.33
CA ILE A 237 16.99 4.09 6.49
C ILE A 237 16.49 2.69 6.13
N LEU A 238 15.47 2.20 6.85
CA LEU A 238 14.82 0.91 6.62
C LEU A 238 13.71 0.99 5.58
N ALA A 239 13.38 2.19 5.09
CA ALA A 239 12.46 2.37 3.98
C ALA A 239 12.94 1.55 2.76
N THR A 240 12.10 0.59 2.39
CA THR A 240 12.35 -0.44 1.37
C THR A 240 11.10 -0.56 0.49
N PRO A 241 11.22 -1.04 -0.75
CA PRO A 241 10.07 -1.17 -1.63
C PRO A 241 8.93 -2.03 -1.08
N GLU A 242 9.22 -3.08 -0.32
CA GLU A 242 8.21 -3.90 0.35
C GLU A 242 7.50 -3.15 1.50
N LEU A 243 8.18 -2.23 2.18
CA LEU A 243 7.52 -1.36 3.16
C LEU A 243 6.76 -0.22 2.49
N THR A 244 7.25 0.29 1.34
CA THR A 244 6.49 1.21 0.49
C THR A 244 5.21 0.55 0.01
N MET A 245 5.28 -0.70 -0.50
CA MET A 245 4.11 -1.48 -0.87
C MET A 245 3.13 -1.60 0.30
N LEU A 246 3.61 -1.94 1.49
CA LEU A 246 2.76 -2.04 2.68
C LEU A 246 2.11 -0.70 3.05
N HIS A 247 2.83 0.42 2.92
CA HIS A 247 2.28 1.76 3.09
C HIS A 247 1.15 2.05 2.09
N GLU A 248 1.39 1.80 0.81
CA GLU A 248 0.39 1.98 -0.25
C GLU A 248 -0.85 1.09 -0.02
N LEU A 249 -0.64 -0.16 0.42
CA LEU A 249 -1.74 -1.06 0.78
C LEU A 249 -2.63 -0.50 1.90
N THR A 250 -2.10 0.33 2.82
CA THR A 250 -2.94 0.97 3.85
C THR A 250 -3.79 2.12 3.32
N HIS A 251 -3.45 2.71 2.18
CA HIS A 251 -4.29 3.73 1.54
C HIS A 251 -5.57 3.14 0.94
N LEU A 252 -5.56 1.86 0.57
CA LEU A 252 -6.72 1.15 0.03
C LEU A 252 -7.93 1.24 0.97
N ARG A 253 -9.11 1.54 0.42
CA ARG A 253 -10.35 1.65 1.19
C ARG A 253 -10.76 0.32 1.79
N ALA A 254 -10.50 -0.77 1.06
CA ALA A 254 -10.75 -2.11 1.55
C ALA A 254 -9.91 -2.40 2.82
N VAL A 255 -8.67 -1.90 2.88
CA VAL A 255 -7.70 -2.19 3.95
C VAL A 255 -7.92 -1.29 5.17
N ALA A 256 -7.52 -0.01 5.08
CA ALA A 256 -7.51 0.92 6.21
C ALA A 256 -8.02 2.34 5.88
N ASP A 257 -8.11 2.72 4.61
CA ASP A 257 -8.46 4.08 4.20
C ASP A 257 -7.57 5.11 4.93
N ALA A 258 -6.27 4.81 5.00
CA ALA A 258 -5.27 5.70 5.57
C ALA A 258 -4.90 6.80 4.58
N VAL A 259 -4.34 7.89 5.07
CA VAL A 259 -3.96 9.07 4.28
C VAL A 259 -2.59 9.58 4.72
N ASP A 260 -1.93 10.33 3.84
CA ASP A 260 -0.76 11.12 4.22
C ASP A 260 -1.23 12.39 4.93
N SER A 261 -1.40 12.27 6.25
CA SER A 261 -2.15 13.21 7.10
C SER A 261 -1.67 14.66 7.04
N GLU A 262 -0.38 14.89 6.79
CA GLU A 262 0.24 16.22 6.67
C GLU A 262 1.17 16.33 5.44
N GLY A 263 0.83 15.62 4.35
CA GLY A 263 1.64 15.59 3.12
C GLY A 263 3.06 15.10 3.43
N ARG A 264 4.10 15.88 3.09
CA ARG A 264 5.50 15.49 3.36
C ARG A 264 5.82 15.29 4.85
N ASN A 265 5.11 15.98 5.75
CA ASN A 265 5.31 15.85 7.19
C ASN A 265 4.61 14.62 7.79
N SER A 266 4.00 13.78 6.94
CA SER A 266 3.43 12.48 7.32
C SER A 266 4.49 11.39 7.42
N TYR A 267 5.57 11.53 6.65
CA TYR A 267 6.56 10.50 6.45
C TYR A 267 7.72 10.61 7.43
N GLY A 268 8.34 9.47 7.67
CA GLY A 268 9.47 9.34 8.57
C GLY A 268 9.05 9.03 9.99
N TRP A 269 9.90 8.31 10.71
CA TRP A 269 9.66 7.78 12.04
C TRP A 269 9.26 8.86 13.04
N LEU A 270 10.04 9.95 13.08
CA LEU A 270 9.79 11.05 14.02
C LEU A 270 8.42 11.69 13.79
N ASN A 271 8.00 11.79 12.53
CA ASN A 271 6.67 12.31 12.19
C ASN A 271 5.57 11.31 12.51
N CYS A 272 5.78 10.01 12.28
CA CYS A 272 4.82 8.98 12.69
C CYS A 272 4.60 8.99 14.20
N VAL A 273 5.67 9.08 14.99
CA VAL A 273 5.62 9.18 16.46
C VAL A 273 5.00 10.51 16.92
N ARG A 274 5.22 11.60 16.19
CA ARG A 274 4.58 12.90 16.49
C ARG A 274 3.07 12.84 16.23
N LEU A 275 2.67 12.28 15.09
CA LEU A 275 1.27 12.22 14.66
C LEU A 275 0.44 11.27 15.50
N LYS A 276 1.03 10.14 15.94
CA LYS A 276 0.36 9.08 16.68
C LYS A 276 -1.03 8.75 16.13
N SER A 277 -1.12 8.35 14.87
CA SER A 277 -2.40 8.29 14.17
C SER A 277 -2.60 6.98 13.42
N PHE A 278 -3.77 6.37 13.63
CA PHE A 278 -4.25 5.24 12.82
C PHE A 278 -4.58 5.62 11.38
N LYS A 279 -4.76 6.93 11.12
CA LYS A 279 -5.08 7.45 9.79
C LYS A 279 -3.86 7.91 9.01
N ASN A 280 -2.68 7.99 9.64
CA ASN A 280 -1.46 8.18 8.86
C ASN A 280 -1.15 6.89 8.09
N ALA A 281 -0.71 6.96 6.84
CA ALA A 281 -0.33 5.75 6.11
C ALA A 281 1.14 5.37 6.32
N ALA A 282 1.99 6.27 6.81
CA ALA A 282 3.45 6.05 6.87
C ALA A 282 3.92 5.14 8.02
N TRP A 283 3.09 4.82 9.02
CA TRP A 283 3.50 3.98 10.15
C TRP A 283 3.99 2.56 9.79
N PRO A 284 3.58 1.89 8.69
CA PRO A 284 4.17 0.61 8.31
C PRO A 284 5.59 0.73 7.74
N THR A 285 5.98 1.92 7.24
CA THR A 285 7.37 2.19 6.77
C THR A 285 8.34 2.49 7.90
N SER A 286 7.83 2.48 9.12
CA SER A 286 8.49 2.78 10.38
C SER A 286 8.65 1.46 11.15
N PRO A 287 9.62 0.60 10.77
CA PRO A 287 9.67 -0.78 11.25
C PRO A 287 9.94 -0.92 12.76
N TRP A 288 9.40 -2.04 13.24
CA TRP A 288 9.36 -2.58 14.59
C TRP A 288 10.72 -2.94 15.18
#